data_AF-A0A059F045-F1
#
_entry.id   AF-A0A059F045-F1
#
_cell.length_a   1.000
_cell.length_b   1.000
_cell.length_c   1.000
_cell.angle_alpha   90.00
_cell.angle_beta   90.00
_cell.angle_gamma   90.00
#
_symmetry.space_group_name_H-M   'P 1'
#
loop_
_entity.id
_entity.type
_entity.pdbx_description
1 polymer ?
#
loop_
_entity_poly.entity_id
_entity_poly.type
_entity_poly.pdbx_seq_one_letter_code
_entity_poly.pdbx_strand_id
1 'polypeptide(L)'
;MVFQVNMNTIQLIYLIFCGICLIQIIIYVVHAKTEITYNENRGVLKPNYLIYNIFSFFMNNFITFNCMSFAILTSNYVSFILFFYININILLIAIVSCIYSRNGYLYLSYIWISIFELFFIGYNRKIFLREILFNRNKRIGSNLFLKHLLKVSKN
;
A
#
# COMPACT_ATOMS: atom_id res chain seq x y z
N MET A 1 -5.75 -8.76 31.19
CA MET A 1 -4.73 -9.49 30.40
C MET A 1 -4.47 -8.73 29.11
N VAL A 2 -3.47 -7.85 29.13
CA VAL A 2 -3.05 -7.06 27.96
C VAL A 2 -1.96 -7.87 27.28
N PHE A 3 -2.34 -8.62 26.24
CA PHE A 3 -1.36 -9.28 25.39
C PHE A 3 -0.47 -8.21 24.74
N GLN A 4 0.82 -8.24 25.08
CA GLN A 4 1.88 -7.70 24.23
C GLN A 4 1.61 -8.22 22.82
N VAL A 5 1.20 -7.34 21.91
CA VAL A 5 1.40 -7.62 20.49
C VAL A 5 2.91 -7.71 20.34
N ASN A 6 3.43 -8.92 20.07
CA ASN A 6 4.86 -9.12 19.90
C ASN A 6 5.34 -8.21 18.77
N MET A 7 6.40 -7.43 19.01
CA MET A 7 7.13 -6.66 17.98
C MET A 7 7.41 -7.53 16.74
N ASN A 8 7.69 -8.82 16.95
CA ASN A 8 7.91 -9.81 15.90
C ASN A 8 6.70 -9.97 14.96
N THR A 9 5.47 -9.81 15.44
CA THR A 9 4.26 -9.96 14.62
C THR A 9 4.09 -8.80 13.64
N ILE A 10 4.36 -7.57 14.09
CA ILE A 10 4.29 -6.37 13.24
C ILE A 10 5.40 -6.41 12.19
N GLN A 11 6.61 -6.80 12.59
CA GLN A 11 7.74 -7.00 11.67
C GLN A 11 7.42 -8.07 10.62
N LEU A 12 6.82 -9.19 11.02
CA LEU A 12 6.44 -10.26 10.11
C LEU A 12 5.33 -9.82 9.13
N ILE A 13 4.33 -9.07 9.60
CA ILE A 13 3.28 -8.49 8.73
C ILE A 13 3.91 -7.52 7.72
N TYR A 14 4.85 -6.68 8.15
CA TYR A 14 5.56 -5.77 7.27
C TYR A 14 6.42 -6.52 6.24
N LEU A 15 7.08 -7.60 6.64
CA LEU A 15 7.91 -8.40 5.75
C LEU A 15 7.07 -9.12 4.67
N ILE A 16 5.89 -9.62 5.05
CA ILE A 16 4.90 -10.15 4.09
C ILE A 16 4.44 -9.05 3.14
N PHE A 17 4.15 -7.85 3.63
CA PHE A 17 3.78 -6.70 2.80
C PHE A 17 4.87 -6.36 1.78
N CYS A 18 6.14 -6.28 2.20
CA CYS A 18 7.27 -6.09 1.30
C CYS A 18 7.33 -7.18 0.22
N GLY A 19 7.11 -8.44 0.60
CA GLY A 19 7.04 -9.56 -0.35
C GLY A 19 5.92 -9.38 -1.38
N ILE A 20 4.74 -8.93 -0.97
CA ILE A 20 3.61 -8.65 -1.87
C ILE A 20 3.97 -7.55 -2.87
N CYS A 21 4.56 -6.44 -2.41
CA CYS A 21 5.01 -5.35 -3.30
C CYS A 21 6.04 -5.83 -4.33
N LEU A 22 6.99 -6.68 -3.92
CA LEU A 22 7.97 -7.27 -4.84
C LEU A 22 7.30 -8.14 -5.90
N ILE A 23 6.33 -8.98 -5.51
CA ILE A 23 5.58 -9.81 -6.44
C ILE A 23 4.82 -8.94 -7.46
N GLN A 24 4.18 -7.85 -7.02
CA GLN A 24 3.49 -6.92 -7.92
C GLN A 24 4.44 -6.29 -8.95
N ILE A 25 5.64 -5.90 -8.52
CA ILE A 25 6.68 -5.39 -9.43
C ILE A 25 7.06 -6.45 -10.47
N ILE A 26 7.31 -7.69 -10.06
CA ILE A 26 7.70 -8.78 -10.96
C ILE A 26 6.61 -9.02 -12.01
N ILE A 27 5.35 -9.12 -11.59
CA ILE A 27 4.22 -9.36 -12.49
C ILE A 27 4.10 -8.23 -13.51
N TYR A 28 4.29 -6.99 -13.07
CA TYR A 28 4.20 -5.85 -13.97
C TYR A 28 5.39 -5.75 -14.92
N VAL A 29 6.60 -6.15 -14.51
CA VAL A 29 7.75 -6.25 -15.41
C VAL A 29 7.48 -7.27 -16.51
N VAL A 30 6.89 -8.42 -16.17
CA VAL A 30 6.47 -9.43 -17.16
C VAL A 30 5.43 -8.84 -18.12
N HIS A 31 4.42 -8.15 -17.59
CA HIS A 31 3.41 -7.45 -18.39
C HIS A 31 4.03 -6.42 -19.35
N ALA A 32 4.91 -5.55 -18.84
CA ALA A 32 5.58 -4.53 -19.63
C ALA A 32 6.41 -5.17 -20.76
N LYS A 33 7.13 -6.26 -20.47
CA LYS A 33 7.89 -7.00 -21.48
C LYS A 33 6.98 -7.56 -22.57
N THR A 34 5.85 -8.19 -22.21
CA THR A 34 4.91 -8.73 -23.20
C THR A 34 4.30 -7.64 -24.09
N GLU A 35 3.95 -6.49 -23.53
CA GLU A 35 3.40 -5.35 -24.30
C GLU A 35 4.45 -4.71 -25.21
N ILE A 36 5.71 -4.62 -24.76
CA ILE A 36 6.81 -4.12 -25.60
C ILE A 36 7.05 -5.07 -26.78
N THR A 37 7.18 -6.37 -26.53
CA THR A 37 7.39 -7.38 -27.58
C THR A 37 6.21 -7.43 -28.55
N TYR A 38 4.97 -7.27 -28.06
CA TYR A 38 3.78 -7.18 -28.91
C TYR A 38 3.83 -6.00 -29.88
N ASN A 39 4.22 -4.81 -29.40
CA ASN A 39 4.31 -3.62 -30.25
C ASN A 39 5.49 -3.70 -31.23
N GLU A 40 6.64 -4.25 -30.80
CA GLU A 40 7.79 -4.52 -31.67
C GLU A 40 7.42 -5.48 -32.81
N ASN A 41 6.68 -6.55 -32.51
CA ASN A 41 6.20 -7.51 -33.52
C ASN A 41 5.21 -6.91 -34.54
N ARG A 42 4.58 -5.78 -34.23
CA ARG A 42 3.69 -5.05 -35.15
C ARG A 42 4.42 -3.96 -35.95
N GLY A 43 5.74 -3.82 -35.77
CA GLY A 43 6.53 -2.77 -36.41
C GLY A 43 6.21 -1.36 -35.90
N VAL A 44 5.54 -1.24 -34.75
CA VAL A 44 5.16 0.05 -34.16
C VAL A 44 6.30 0.52 -33.27
N LEU A 45 6.80 1.74 -33.52
CA LEU A 45 7.74 2.41 -32.61
C LEU A 45 7.12 2.50 -31.21
N LYS A 46 7.93 2.22 -30.19
CA LYS A 46 7.50 2.13 -28.77
C LYS A 46 6.62 3.34 -28.42
N PRO A 47 5.31 3.14 -28.19
CA PRO A 47 4.41 4.25 -28.06
C PRO A 47 4.61 4.93 -26.70
N ASN A 48 4.62 6.28 -26.69
CA ASN A 48 4.88 7.06 -25.47
C ASN A 48 3.92 6.71 -24.32
N TYR A 49 2.66 6.36 -24.61
CA TYR A 49 1.69 5.96 -23.60
C TYR A 49 2.17 4.75 -22.77
N LEU A 50 2.92 3.82 -23.39
CA LEU A 50 3.40 2.61 -22.74
C LEU A 50 4.51 2.96 -21.74
N ILE A 51 5.41 3.88 -22.12
CA ILE A 51 6.46 4.39 -21.22
C ILE A 51 5.84 5.13 -20.04
N TYR A 52 4.85 5.99 -20.29
CA TYR A 52 4.12 6.70 -19.23
C TYR A 52 3.40 5.74 -18.28
N ASN A 53 2.75 4.69 -18.80
CA ASN A 53 2.10 3.67 -17.98
C ASN A 53 3.11 2.91 -17.12
N ILE A 54 4.26 2.54 -17.69
CA ILE A 54 5.33 1.87 -16.93
C ILE A 54 5.79 2.76 -15.78
N PHE A 55 6.12 4.01 -16.07
CA PHE A 55 6.59 4.96 -15.07
C PHE A 55 5.53 5.22 -13.98
N SER A 56 4.27 5.44 -14.38
CA SER A 56 3.16 5.65 -13.46
C SER A 56 2.98 4.49 -12.49
N PHE A 57 3.06 3.25 -12.97
CA PHE A 57 2.95 2.06 -12.13
C PHE A 57 4.06 1.98 -11.08
N PHE A 58 5.31 2.22 -11.46
CA PHE A 58 6.42 2.21 -10.53
C PHE A 58 6.30 3.32 -9.48
N MET A 59 5.92 4.53 -9.89
CA MET A 59 5.69 5.64 -8.97
C MET A 59 4.54 5.35 -8.00
N ASN A 60 3.45 4.74 -8.48
CA ASN A 60 2.32 4.37 -7.64
C ASN A 60 2.69 3.30 -6.60
N ASN A 61 3.44 2.25 -7.00
CA ASN A 61 3.96 1.25 -6.05
C ASN A 61 4.94 1.86 -5.04
N PHE A 62 5.77 2.80 -5.49
CA PHE A 62 6.69 3.49 -4.60
C PHE A 62 5.96 4.36 -3.58
N ILE A 63 4.93 5.10 -3.99
CA ILE A 63 4.15 5.96 -3.10
C ILE A 63 3.37 5.12 -2.08
N THR A 64 2.69 4.05 -2.52
CA THR A 64 1.94 3.15 -1.62
C THR A 64 2.86 2.48 -0.61
N PHE A 65 4.03 2.00 -1.03
CA PHE A 65 5.05 1.45 -0.15
C PHE A 65 5.52 2.47 0.90
N ASN A 66 5.79 3.73 0.50
CA ASN A 66 6.19 4.79 1.42
C ASN A 66 5.07 5.16 2.40
N CYS A 67 3.82 5.25 1.93
CA CYS A 67 2.68 5.52 2.80
C CYS A 67 2.53 4.47 3.90
N MET A 68 2.67 3.18 3.55
CA MET A 68 2.58 2.09 4.52
C MET A 68 3.79 2.07 5.47
N SER A 69 5.00 2.22 4.93
CA SER A 69 6.24 2.31 5.72
C SER A 69 6.17 3.43 6.74
N PHE A 70 5.71 4.61 6.32
CA PHE A 70 5.56 5.76 7.20
C PHE A 70 4.45 5.55 8.23
N ALA A 71 3.33 4.92 7.84
CA ALA A 71 2.24 4.59 8.77
C ALA A 71 2.71 3.68 9.91
N ILE A 72 3.56 2.68 9.60
CA ILE A 72 4.11 1.75 10.58
C ILE A 72 5.13 2.45 11.48
N LEU A 73 6.13 3.13 10.89
CA LEU A 73 7.23 3.76 11.65
C LEU A 73 6.74 4.88 12.58
N THR A 74 5.84 5.73 12.09
CA THR A 74 5.40 6.92 12.84
C THR A 74 4.08 6.71 13.58
N SER A 75 3.45 5.54 13.43
CA SER A 75 2.10 5.28 13.93
C SER A 75 1.10 6.36 13.47
N ASN A 76 1.22 6.82 12.21
CA ASN A 76 0.37 7.89 11.68
C ASN A 76 -0.86 7.33 10.96
N TYR A 77 -2.04 7.65 11.49
CA TYR A 77 -3.33 7.23 10.93
C TYR A 77 -3.63 7.87 9.56
N VAL A 78 -3.14 9.08 9.30
CA VAL A 78 -3.38 9.78 8.02
C VAL A 78 -2.70 9.06 6.87
N SER A 79 -1.44 8.65 7.06
CA SER A 79 -0.67 7.89 6.07
C SER A 79 -1.28 6.51 5.79
N PHE A 80 -1.88 5.89 6.82
CA PHE A 80 -2.62 4.64 6.66
C PHE A 80 -3.90 4.82 5.83
N ILE A 81 -4.64 5.91 6.01
CA ILE A 81 -5.81 6.21 5.17
C ILE A 81 -5.39 6.51 3.73
N LEU A 82 -4.31 7.28 3.54
CA LEU A 82 -3.77 7.60 2.21
C LEU A 82 -3.36 6.33 1.45
N PHE A 83 -2.76 5.36 2.14
CA PHE A 83 -2.47 4.04 1.57
C PHE A 83 -3.72 3.38 0.97
N PHE A 84 -4.81 3.27 1.75
CA PHE A 84 -6.07 2.68 1.25
C PHE A 84 -6.67 3.48 0.09
N TYR A 85 -6.67 4.80 0.19
CA TYR A 85 -7.21 5.67 -0.86
C TYR A 85 -6.47 5.47 -2.19
N ILE A 86 -5.13 5.47 -2.15
CA ILE A 86 -4.31 5.31 -3.35
C ILE A 86 -4.48 3.90 -3.92
N ASN A 87 -4.45 2.85 -3.10
CA ASN A 87 -4.60 1.48 -3.58
C ASN A 87 -5.99 1.20 -4.18
N ILE A 88 -7.07 1.76 -3.62
CA ILE A 88 -8.41 1.63 -4.20
C ILE A 88 -8.47 2.31 -5.58
N ASN A 89 -7.90 3.51 -5.72
CA ASN A 89 -7.87 4.20 -7.01
C ASN A 89 -7.09 3.41 -8.07
N ILE A 90 -5.94 2.85 -7.71
CA ILE A 90 -5.14 2.01 -8.60
C ILE A 90 -5.93 0.77 -9.02
N LEU A 91 -6.63 0.13 -8.07
CA LEU A 91 -7.43 -1.06 -8.32
C LEU A 91 -8.60 -0.76 -9.27
N LEU A 92 -9.29 0.37 -9.10
CA LEU A 92 -10.34 0.81 -10.01
C LEU A 92 -9.80 1.03 -11.44
N ILE A 93 -8.65 1.71 -11.57
CA ILE A 93 -8.00 1.92 -12.87
C ILE A 93 -7.60 0.59 -13.50
N ALA A 94 -7.09 -0.35 -12.71
CA ALA A 94 -6.71 -1.68 -13.18
C ALA A 94 -7.92 -2.50 -13.67
N ILE A 95 -9.07 -2.43 -12.97
CA ILE A 95 -10.31 -3.08 -13.41
C ILE A 95 -10.80 -2.50 -14.74
N VAL A 96 -10.83 -1.17 -14.86
CA VAL A 96 -11.24 -0.51 -16.11
C VAL A 96 -10.29 -0.91 -17.24
N SER A 97 -8.98 -0.86 -17.00
CA SER A 97 -7.96 -1.27 -17.98
C SER A 97 -8.10 -2.74 -18.38
N CYS A 98 -8.49 -3.62 -17.46
CA CYS A 98 -8.72 -5.03 -17.74
C CYS A 98 -9.88 -5.26 -18.71
N ILE A 99 -10.96 -4.49 -18.60
CA ILE A 99 -12.15 -4.61 -19.47
C ILE A 99 -11.83 -4.21 -20.91
N TYR A 100 -11.01 -3.16 -21.07
CA TYR A 100 -10.67 -2.61 -22.39
C TYR A 100 -9.39 -3.20 -23.01
N SER A 101 -8.65 -4.05 -22.27
CA SER A 101 -7.40 -4.65 -22.74
C SER A 101 -7.63 -5.97 -23.47
N ARG A 102 -6.94 -6.13 -24.60
CA ARG A 102 -6.92 -7.39 -25.37
C ARG A 102 -6.24 -8.53 -24.59
N ASN A 103 -5.34 -8.21 -23.67
CA ASN A 103 -4.62 -9.14 -22.78
C ASN A 103 -5.08 -8.99 -21.31
N GLY A 104 -6.39 -8.91 -21.08
CA GLY A 104 -6.96 -8.70 -19.74
C GLY A 104 -6.52 -9.73 -18.68
N TYR A 105 -6.11 -10.94 -19.09
CA TYR A 105 -5.58 -11.98 -18.19
C TYR A 105 -4.32 -11.54 -17.42
N LEU A 106 -3.50 -10.66 -17.99
CA LEU A 106 -2.33 -10.13 -17.29
C LEU A 106 -2.75 -9.16 -16.19
N TYR A 107 -3.76 -8.32 -16.44
CA TYR A 107 -4.33 -7.42 -15.44
C TYR A 107 -5.03 -8.16 -14.30
N LEU A 108 -5.65 -9.31 -14.58
CA LEU A 108 -6.28 -10.17 -13.57
C LEU A 108 -5.32 -10.60 -12.47
N SER A 109 -4.08 -11.00 -12.82
CA SER A 109 -3.07 -11.39 -11.82
C SER A 109 -2.72 -10.24 -10.88
N TYR A 110 -2.58 -9.02 -11.42
CA TYR A 110 -2.32 -7.82 -10.65
C TYR A 110 -3.49 -7.45 -9.73
N ILE A 111 -4.72 -7.45 -10.27
CA ILE A 111 -5.96 -7.16 -9.52
C ILE A 111 -6.09 -8.11 -8.33
N TRP A 112 -5.82 -9.41 -8.55
CA TRP A 112 -5.92 -10.41 -7.48
C TRP A 112 -4.98 -10.15 -6.32
N ILE A 113 -3.75 -9.73 -6.63
CA ILE A 113 -2.75 -9.46 -5.61
C ILE A 113 -3.03 -8.14 -4.90
N SER A 114 -3.50 -7.11 -5.60
CA SER A 114 -3.91 -5.85 -4.97
C SER A 114 -5.12 -6.03 -4.06
N ILE A 115 -6.09 -6.88 -4.43
CA ILE A 115 -7.20 -7.26 -3.56
C ILE A 115 -6.68 -7.98 -2.31
N PHE A 116 -5.79 -8.95 -2.49
CA PHE A 116 -5.18 -9.67 -1.38
C PHE A 116 -4.43 -8.74 -0.42
N GLU A 117 -3.64 -7.80 -0.95
CA GLU A 117 -2.92 -6.79 -0.17
C GLU A 117 -3.86 -5.95 0.69
N LEU A 118 -4.94 -5.43 0.09
CA LEU A 118 -5.94 -4.62 0.78
C LEU A 118 -6.65 -5.41 1.89
N PHE A 119 -7.03 -6.66 1.63
CA PHE A 119 -7.64 -7.52 2.65
C PHE A 119 -6.66 -7.88 3.76
N PHE A 120 -5.41 -8.20 3.42
CA PHE A 120 -4.37 -8.54 4.38
C PHE A 120 -4.09 -7.38 5.36
N ILE A 121 -3.96 -6.16 4.84
CA ILE A 121 -3.72 -4.97 5.66
C ILE A 121 -4.99 -4.57 6.42
N GLY A 122 -6.15 -4.69 5.78
CA GLY A 122 -7.46 -4.44 6.41
C GLY A 122 -7.73 -5.36 7.60
N TYR A 123 -7.40 -6.65 7.49
CA TYR A 123 -7.55 -7.63 8.57
C TYR A 123 -6.62 -7.31 9.75
N ASN A 124 -5.38 -6.94 9.46
CA ASN A 124 -4.39 -6.58 10.49
C ASN A 124 -4.57 -5.15 11.04
N ARG A 125 -5.53 -4.38 10.53
CA ARG A 125 -5.81 -2.99 10.96
C ARG A 125 -6.03 -2.84 12.46
N LYS A 126 -6.68 -3.82 13.11
CA LYS A 126 -6.94 -3.76 14.58
C LYS A 126 -5.64 -3.71 15.38
N ILE A 127 -4.60 -4.39 14.91
CA ILE A 127 -3.29 -4.43 15.55
C ILE A 127 -2.62 -3.04 15.42
N PHE A 128 -2.60 -2.50 14.20
CA PHE A 128 -2.05 -1.17 13.93
C PHE A 128 -2.79 -0.04 14.67
N LEU A 129 -4.14 -0.04 14.65
CA LEU A 129 -4.95 0.97 15.34
C LEU A 129 -4.71 1.01 16.84
N ARG A 130 -4.56 -0.17 17.47
CA ARG A 130 -4.35 -0.29 18.90
C ARG A 130 -2.99 0.28 19.31
N GLU A 131 -1.96 0.02 18.52
CA GLU A 131 -0.61 0.54 18.75
C GLU A 131 -0.54 2.06 18.52
N ILE A 132 -1.21 2.56 17.48
CA ILE A 132 -1.34 4.00 17.21
C ILE A 132 -2.03 4.71 18.37
N LEU A 133 -3.15 4.18 18.87
CA LEU A 133 -3.88 4.73 20.01
C LEU A 133 -3.04 4.66 21.29
N PHE A 134 -2.32 3.56 21.53
CA PHE A 134 -1.45 3.41 22.68
C PHE A 134 -0.28 4.41 22.66
N ASN A 135 0.41 4.54 21.53
CA ASN A 135 1.50 5.50 21.36
C ASN A 135 1.02 6.96 21.46
N ARG A 136 -0.17 7.25 20.92
CA ARG A 136 -0.79 8.57 21.06
C ARG A 136 -1.15 8.87 22.51
N ASN A 137 -1.77 7.92 23.22
CA ASN A 137 -2.09 8.05 24.64
C ASN A 137 -0.83 8.16 25.51
N LYS A 138 0.24 7.44 25.18
CA LYS A 138 1.55 7.56 25.86
C LYS A 138 2.17 8.94 25.66
N ARG A 139 2.14 9.48 24.43
CA ARG A 139 2.62 10.85 24.13
C ARG A 139 1.78 11.94 24.82
N ILE A 140 0.45 11.79 24.86
CA ILE A 140 -0.44 12.71 25.59
C ILE A 140 -0.18 12.58 27.10
N GLY A 141 0.01 11.35 27.59
CA GLY A 141 0.32 11.05 28.99
C GLY A 141 1.69 11.52 29.47
N SER A 142 2.67 11.64 28.58
CA SER A 142 4.02 12.14 28.91
C SER A 142 4.15 13.66 28.76
N ASN A 143 3.26 14.31 28.00
CA ASN A 143 3.38 15.73 27.69
C ASN A 143 2.47 16.58 28.60
N LEU A 144 3.07 17.22 29.62
CA LEU A 144 2.38 18.06 30.60
C LEU A 144 1.60 19.21 29.96
N PHE A 145 2.13 19.82 28.90
CA PHE A 145 1.48 20.91 28.17
C PHE A 145 0.20 20.44 27.47
N LEU A 146 0.23 19.22 26.91
CA LEU A 146 -0.94 18.61 26.26
C LEU A 146 -1.98 18.14 27.29
N LYS A 147 -1.56 17.64 28.47
CA LYS A 147 -2.48 17.33 29.57
C LYS A 147 -3.23 18.56 30.06
N HIS A 148 -2.54 19.70 30.15
CA HIS A 148 -3.12 20.97 30.57
C HIS A 148 -4.11 21.50 29.53
N LEU A 149 -3.74 21.49 28.23
CA LEU A 149 -4.62 21.89 27.13
C LEU A 149 -5.87 21.00 26.99
N LEU A 150 -5.73 19.69 27.21
CA LEU A 150 -6.85 18.74 27.10
C LEU A 150 -7.66 18.59 28.40
N LYS A 151 -7.34 19.33 29.47
CA LYS A 151 -7.99 19.25 30.80
C LYS A 151 -8.12 17.81 31.34
N VAL A 152 -7.18 16.93 31.00
CA VAL A 152 -7.21 15.51 31.42
C VAL A 152 -6.73 15.33 32.86
N SER A 153 -6.00 16.33 33.39
CA SER A 153 -5.62 16.44 34.80
C SER A 153 -6.41 17.59 35.42
N LYS A 154 -7.48 17.29 36.16
CA LYS A 154 -7.95 18.20 37.20
C LYS A 154 -7.01 18.01 38.39
N ASN A 155 -6.28 19.06 38.75
CA ASN A 155 -5.82 19.18 40.13
C ASN A 155 -7.04 19.24 41.05
#